data_AF-A0A2E0QGD9-F1
#
_entry.id   AF-A0A2E0QGD9-F1
#
_cell.length_a   1.000
_cell.length_b   1.000
_cell.length_c   1.000
_cell.angle_alpha   90.00
_cell.angle_beta   90.00
_cell.angle_gamma   90.00
#
_symmetry.space_group_name_H-M   'P 1'
#
loop_
_entity.id
_entity.type
_entity.pdbx_description
1 polymer ?
#
loop_
_entity_poly.entity_id
_entity_poly.type
_entity_poly.pdbx_seq_one_letter_code
_entity_poly.pdbx_strand_id
1 'polypeptide(L)'
;MIDPDAILRSRRELNTRYPKFERREDDAAEGGCGVVGLASEVPVAGRHLFASLEQMRNRGNGKGGGVALVGLDPRQFGVDSRTLSESYLYAVAYLDSSYRESVEESCIHPNFHVDHIHEMPALETWQRDLTALDTQPPEVVCYFVRPREEQVDLFIFDSLDVAIDPNDREAAKQEFVFQTTHSLNVEFYAKDGRTDAFVLSHGRDMLILKIVGYAEDVIRYYRLEDTTAHVWIGHHRYPTRGRVTHPGGAHPFGQGIDCALVHNGDFSNYVAVKDYLAQRGMEPLFFTDTEVGALAFDLHRRVYGYKMEHVIESLAPTSELDYVMLPEDKQEVYSAIQRTHIHGSPDGPWFFIIAQSEGPIHRLIG
;
A
#
# COMPACT_ATOMS: atom_id res chain seq x y z
N MET A 1 -7.03 2.92 23.14
CA MET A 1 -6.38 3.33 21.87
C MET A 1 -5.09 4.01 22.25
N ILE A 2 -3.97 3.63 21.61
CA ILE A 2 -2.69 4.32 21.78
C ILE A 2 -2.88 5.81 21.49
N ASP A 3 -2.31 6.67 22.33
CA ASP A 3 -2.30 8.11 22.08
C ASP A 3 -1.69 8.40 20.69
N PRO A 4 -2.46 9.00 19.75
CA PRO A 4 -1.96 9.31 18.42
C PRO A 4 -0.68 10.17 18.47
N ASP A 5 -0.54 11.07 19.45
CA ASP A 5 0.64 11.91 19.56
C ASP A 5 1.91 11.10 19.86
N ALA A 6 1.81 9.97 20.57
CA ALA A 6 2.93 9.06 20.79
C ALA A 6 3.42 8.42 19.48
N ILE A 7 2.48 7.94 18.66
CA ILE A 7 2.78 7.39 17.32
C ILE A 7 3.44 8.47 16.44
N LEU A 8 2.87 9.68 16.41
CA LEU A 8 3.39 10.78 15.60
C LEU A 8 4.79 11.23 16.07
N ARG A 9 5.06 11.25 17.38
CA ARG A 9 6.41 11.53 17.91
C ARG A 9 7.40 10.46 17.46
N SER A 10 7.07 9.18 17.66
CA SER A 10 7.91 8.05 17.25
C SER A 10 8.28 8.10 15.76
N ARG A 11 7.32 8.39 14.88
CA ARG A 11 7.57 8.53 13.44
C ARG A 11 8.49 9.72 13.09
N ARG A 12 8.31 10.86 13.75
CA ARG A 12 9.19 12.02 13.55
C ARG A 12 10.62 11.68 13.98
N GLU A 13 10.80 10.99 15.10
CA GLU A 13 12.11 10.53 15.56
C GLU A 13 12.74 9.55 14.58
N LEU A 14 11.97 8.60 14.05
CA LEU A 14 12.44 7.70 12.98
C LEU A 14 12.99 8.49 11.79
N ASN A 15 12.21 9.44 11.26
CA ASN A 15 12.59 10.18 10.04
C ASN A 15 13.75 11.16 10.25
N THR A 16 13.95 11.68 11.48
CA THR A 16 15.14 12.52 11.76
C THR A 16 16.46 11.77 11.60
N ARG A 17 16.45 10.44 11.61
CA ARG A 17 17.63 9.59 11.39
C ARG A 17 17.90 9.32 9.90
N TYR A 18 16.96 9.63 9.02
CA TYR A 18 17.05 9.38 7.59
C TYR A 18 17.33 10.66 6.80
N PRO A 19 18.03 10.56 5.65
CA PRO A 19 18.21 11.69 4.77
C PRO A 19 16.87 12.10 4.15
N LYS A 20 16.68 13.39 3.86
CA LYS A 20 15.54 13.84 3.07
C LYS A 20 15.70 13.43 1.62
N PHE A 21 14.68 12.78 1.07
CA PHE A 21 14.71 12.31 -0.31
C PHE A 21 14.11 13.36 -1.25
N GLU A 22 14.93 13.85 -2.18
CA GLU A 22 14.50 14.75 -3.24
C GLU A 22 14.51 14.02 -4.58
N ARG A 23 13.37 13.97 -5.26
CA ARG A 23 13.28 13.45 -6.63
C ARG A 23 13.77 14.50 -7.61
N ARG A 24 14.65 14.11 -8.53
CA ARG A 24 14.97 14.90 -9.72
C ARG A 24 13.85 14.69 -10.74
N GLU A 25 13.04 15.72 -10.97
CA GLU A 25 11.94 15.68 -11.93
C GLU A 25 12.44 16.10 -13.32
N ASP A 26 12.44 15.16 -14.27
CA ASP A 26 12.42 15.46 -15.70
C ASP A 26 11.24 14.72 -16.34
N ASP A 27 10.46 15.48 -17.10
CA ASP A 27 9.33 15.11 -17.98
C ASP A 27 7.96 14.80 -17.32
N ALA A 28 6.96 15.59 -17.71
CA ALA A 28 5.53 15.41 -17.41
C ALA A 28 4.74 15.17 -18.70
N ALA A 29 3.70 14.32 -18.64
CA ALA A 29 2.75 14.11 -19.74
C ALA A 29 1.36 13.78 -19.19
N GLU A 30 0.31 14.42 -19.70
CA GLU A 30 -1.07 14.18 -19.27
C GLU A 30 -1.63 12.85 -19.83
N GLY A 31 -2.33 12.08 -19.00
CA GLY A 31 -3.14 10.93 -19.43
C GLY A 31 -3.90 10.27 -18.28
N GLY A 32 -5.10 9.78 -18.55
CA GLY A 32 -5.95 9.13 -17.55
C GLY A 32 -5.62 7.64 -17.40
N CYS A 33 -5.49 7.15 -16.17
CA CYS A 33 -5.20 5.74 -15.87
C CYS A 33 -6.43 4.83 -16.14
N GLY A 34 -6.23 3.51 -16.15
CA GLY A 34 -7.29 2.50 -16.21
C GLY A 34 -7.41 1.76 -14.87
N VAL A 35 -8.63 1.58 -14.35
CA VAL A 35 -8.84 0.94 -13.04
C VAL A 35 -9.95 -0.09 -13.12
N VAL A 36 -9.78 -1.21 -12.41
CA VAL A 36 -10.77 -2.26 -12.22
C VAL A 36 -10.87 -2.55 -10.73
N GLY A 37 -12.09 -2.68 -10.22
CA GLY A 37 -12.39 -3.20 -8.89
C GLY A 37 -13.47 -4.27 -9.00
N LEU A 38 -13.27 -5.39 -8.30
CA LEU A 38 -14.21 -6.51 -8.25
C LEU A 38 -14.28 -7.02 -6.81
N ALA A 39 -15.50 -7.23 -6.31
CA ALA A 39 -15.75 -7.86 -5.02
C ALA A 39 -16.83 -8.93 -5.19
N SER A 40 -16.66 -10.07 -4.51
CA SER A 40 -17.58 -11.20 -4.60
C SER A 40 -17.59 -12.00 -3.30
N GLU A 41 -18.78 -12.47 -2.90
CA GLU A 41 -18.95 -13.38 -1.76
C GLU A 41 -18.29 -14.75 -2.02
N VAL A 42 -18.15 -15.15 -3.29
CA VAL A 42 -17.45 -16.37 -3.69
C VAL A 42 -16.07 -16.00 -4.24
N PRO A 43 -14.99 -16.73 -3.89
CA PRO A 43 -13.66 -16.46 -4.44
C PRO A 43 -13.65 -16.49 -5.97
N VAL A 44 -13.09 -15.45 -6.58
CA VAL A 44 -13.00 -15.28 -8.03
C VAL A 44 -11.55 -15.46 -8.47
N ALA A 45 -11.34 -16.25 -9.52
CA ALA A 45 -10.02 -16.49 -10.08
C ALA A 45 -9.51 -15.31 -10.93
N GLY A 46 -8.20 -15.07 -10.93
CA GLY A 46 -7.58 -13.93 -11.61
C GLY A 46 -7.89 -13.82 -13.10
N ARG A 47 -8.07 -14.95 -13.80
CA ARG A 47 -8.45 -14.98 -15.23
C ARG A 47 -9.74 -14.21 -15.56
N HIS A 48 -10.63 -14.02 -14.58
CA HIS A 48 -11.88 -13.28 -14.78
C HIS A 48 -11.68 -11.77 -14.86
N LEU A 49 -10.50 -11.25 -14.50
CA LEU A 49 -10.17 -9.84 -14.67
C LEU A 49 -9.75 -9.48 -16.09
N PHE A 50 -9.34 -10.45 -16.92
CA PHE A 50 -8.71 -10.17 -18.22
C PHE A 50 -9.57 -9.29 -19.13
N ALA A 51 -10.86 -9.59 -19.28
CA ALA A 51 -11.73 -8.81 -20.17
C ALA A 51 -11.82 -7.34 -19.73
N SER A 52 -11.96 -7.08 -18.43
CA SER A 52 -12.03 -5.72 -17.90
C SER A 52 -10.68 -5.00 -17.99
N LEU A 53 -9.58 -5.69 -17.68
CA LEU A 53 -8.24 -5.11 -17.77
C LEU A 53 -7.82 -4.81 -19.21
N GLU A 54 -8.13 -5.70 -20.15
CA GLU A 54 -7.87 -5.48 -21.58
C GLU A 54 -8.67 -4.29 -22.12
N GLN A 55 -9.93 -4.12 -21.69
CA GLN A 55 -10.73 -2.94 -22.02
C GLN A 55 -10.15 -1.65 -21.46
N MET A 56 -9.47 -1.70 -20.31
CA MET A 56 -8.85 -0.53 -19.68
C MET A 56 -7.43 -0.23 -20.20
N ARG A 57 -6.85 -1.07 -21.07
CA ARG A 57 -5.50 -0.84 -21.66
C ARG A 57 -5.40 0.49 -22.40
N ASN A 58 -6.47 0.92 -23.07
CA ASN A 58 -6.53 2.19 -23.81
C ASN A 58 -6.43 3.42 -22.88
N ARG A 59 -6.53 3.23 -21.56
CA ARG A 59 -6.32 4.22 -20.50
C ARG A 59 -4.98 3.99 -19.78
N GLY A 60 -4.04 3.25 -20.36
CA GLY A 60 -2.70 3.06 -19.83
C GLY A 60 -1.68 3.21 -20.95
N ASN A 61 -0.39 3.23 -20.59
CA ASN A 61 0.70 3.25 -21.57
C ASN A 61 1.78 2.19 -21.32
N GLY A 62 1.46 1.17 -20.51
CA GLY A 62 2.37 0.06 -20.21
C GLY A 62 3.56 0.44 -19.33
N LYS A 63 3.53 1.61 -18.68
CA LYS A 63 4.61 2.06 -17.78
C LYS A 63 4.35 1.76 -16.31
N GLY A 64 3.36 0.94 -15.98
CA GLY A 64 3.11 0.55 -14.60
C GLY A 64 1.80 -0.19 -14.50
N GLY A 65 1.87 -1.46 -14.17
CA GLY A 65 0.71 -2.35 -14.04
C GLY A 65 0.77 -3.04 -12.70
N GLY A 66 -0.39 -3.24 -12.08
CA GLY A 66 -0.46 -3.96 -10.82
C GLY A 66 -1.83 -4.51 -10.54
N VAL A 67 -1.86 -5.51 -9.67
CA VAL A 67 -3.08 -6.08 -9.09
C VAL A 67 -2.92 -6.17 -7.57
N ALA A 68 -4.04 -6.08 -6.86
CA ALA A 68 -4.10 -6.52 -5.48
C ALA A 68 -5.24 -7.51 -5.28
N LEU A 69 -5.01 -8.43 -4.36
CA LEU A 69 -5.89 -9.52 -4.00
C LEU A 69 -6.17 -9.40 -2.50
N VAL A 70 -7.42 -9.59 -2.09
CA VAL A 70 -7.81 -9.66 -0.67
C VAL A 70 -8.80 -10.81 -0.47
N GLY A 71 -8.65 -11.54 0.63
CA GLY A 71 -9.43 -12.74 0.92
C GLY A 71 -8.93 -13.91 0.08
N LEU A 72 -7.71 -14.33 0.35
CA LEU A 72 -6.93 -15.34 -0.38
C LEU A 72 -7.35 -16.77 0.00
N ASP A 73 -7.09 -17.75 -0.86
CA ASP A 73 -7.16 -19.17 -0.48
C ASP A 73 -5.82 -19.60 0.15
N PRO A 74 -5.77 -19.94 1.46
CA PRO A 74 -4.53 -20.28 2.14
C PRO A 74 -3.79 -21.46 1.49
N ARG A 75 -4.52 -22.40 0.88
CA ARG A 75 -3.92 -23.58 0.23
C ARG A 75 -3.11 -23.21 -1.01
N GLN A 76 -3.48 -22.12 -1.70
CA GLN A 76 -2.74 -21.63 -2.88
C GLN A 76 -1.39 -21.03 -2.48
N PHE A 77 -1.21 -20.69 -1.21
CA PHE A 77 0.05 -20.21 -0.64
C PHE A 77 0.78 -21.26 0.19
N GLY A 78 0.26 -22.48 0.29
CA GLY A 78 0.88 -23.57 1.06
C GLY A 78 0.74 -23.43 2.58
N VAL A 79 -0.21 -22.63 3.06
CA VAL A 79 -0.46 -22.38 4.49
C VAL A 79 -1.85 -22.86 4.90
N ASP A 80 -2.11 -22.90 6.21
CA ASP A 80 -3.46 -23.11 6.75
C ASP A 80 -4.20 -21.78 6.95
N SER A 81 -5.51 -21.85 7.21
CA SER A 81 -6.34 -20.65 7.43
C SER A 81 -5.88 -19.81 8.62
N ARG A 82 -5.27 -20.45 9.63
CA ARG A 82 -4.81 -19.76 10.82
C ARG A 82 -3.60 -18.90 10.50
N THR A 83 -2.58 -19.45 9.85
CA THR A 83 -1.39 -18.72 9.41
C THR A 83 -1.77 -17.54 8.50
N LEU A 84 -2.69 -17.74 7.55
CA LEU A 84 -3.16 -16.65 6.68
C LEU A 84 -3.84 -15.51 7.47
N SER A 85 -4.62 -15.86 8.49
CA SER A 85 -5.39 -14.88 9.28
C SER A 85 -4.60 -14.20 10.41
N GLU A 86 -3.59 -14.87 10.98
CA GLU A 86 -2.83 -14.37 12.14
C GLU A 86 -1.51 -13.69 11.74
N SER A 87 -0.88 -14.13 10.65
CA SER A 87 0.40 -13.62 10.17
C SER A 87 0.21 -12.52 9.14
N TYR A 88 1.10 -11.52 9.17
CA TYR A 88 1.18 -10.55 8.08
C TYR A 88 1.77 -11.25 6.85
N LEU A 89 1.11 -11.12 5.71
CA LEU A 89 1.67 -11.44 4.42
C LEU A 89 2.51 -10.25 3.95
N TYR A 90 3.82 -10.36 4.20
CA TYR A 90 4.80 -9.32 3.94
C TYR A 90 5.48 -9.60 2.60
N ALA A 91 5.03 -8.91 1.55
CA ALA A 91 5.48 -9.16 0.18
C ALA A 91 6.63 -8.23 -0.20
N VAL A 92 7.81 -8.78 -0.47
CA VAL A 92 9.01 -8.03 -0.87
C VAL A 92 9.29 -8.30 -2.34
N ALA A 93 9.45 -7.22 -3.12
CA ALA A 93 9.96 -7.27 -4.47
C ALA A 93 11.48 -7.08 -4.45
N TYR A 94 12.20 -8.04 -5.01
CA TYR A 94 13.64 -8.00 -5.25
C TYR A 94 13.88 -7.67 -6.71
N LEU A 95 14.42 -6.49 -6.97
CA LEU A 95 14.87 -6.08 -8.29
C LEU A 95 16.26 -6.59 -8.60
N ASP A 96 17.06 -6.71 -7.55
CA ASP A 96 18.31 -7.44 -7.54
C ASP A 96 18.22 -8.51 -6.45
N SER A 97 18.06 -9.77 -6.88
CA SER A 97 17.91 -10.92 -5.99
C SER A 97 19.17 -11.20 -5.16
N SER A 98 20.33 -10.62 -5.52
CA SER A 98 21.54 -10.72 -4.70
C SER A 98 21.42 -10.04 -3.33
N TYR A 99 20.45 -9.12 -3.17
CA TYR A 99 20.19 -8.46 -1.88
C TYR A 99 19.20 -9.21 -0.99
N ARG A 100 18.66 -10.36 -1.42
CA ARG A 100 17.67 -11.12 -0.64
C ARG A 100 18.21 -11.51 0.74
N GLU A 101 19.41 -12.09 0.80
CA GLU A 101 20.06 -12.46 2.05
C GLU A 101 20.25 -11.24 2.96
N SER A 102 20.73 -10.12 2.41
CA SER A 102 20.90 -8.88 3.17
C SER A 102 19.58 -8.33 3.74
N VAL A 103 18.49 -8.40 2.99
CA VAL A 103 17.15 -7.99 3.47
C VAL A 103 16.66 -8.93 4.57
N GLU A 104 16.81 -10.24 4.36
CA GLU A 104 16.38 -11.26 5.33
C GLU A 104 17.14 -11.13 6.65
N GLU A 105 18.46 -10.99 6.61
CA GLU A 105 19.32 -10.88 7.79
C GLU A 105 19.18 -9.56 8.54
N SER A 106 19.01 -8.44 7.84
CA SER A 106 18.98 -7.11 8.47
C SER A 106 17.57 -6.67 8.88
N CYS A 107 16.54 -7.08 8.14
CA CYS A 107 15.19 -6.54 8.30
C CYS A 107 14.16 -7.63 8.67
N ILE A 108 14.20 -8.82 8.06
CA ILE A 108 13.15 -9.81 8.28
C ILE A 108 13.39 -10.60 9.57
N HIS A 109 14.47 -11.37 9.65
CA HIS A 109 14.73 -12.28 10.76
C HIS A 109 14.91 -11.61 12.14
N PRO A 110 15.54 -10.41 12.24
CA PRO A 110 15.68 -9.73 13.53
C PRO A 110 14.36 -9.18 14.08
N ASN A 111 13.42 -8.80 13.21
CA ASN A 111 12.17 -8.15 13.60
C ASN A 111 10.99 -9.13 13.68
N PHE A 112 11.04 -10.22 12.93
CA PHE A 112 9.91 -11.12 12.75
C PHE A 112 10.25 -12.58 13.03
N HIS A 113 9.24 -13.30 13.53
CA HIS A 113 9.16 -14.74 13.38
C HIS A 113 8.53 -15.07 12.02
N VAL A 114 9.21 -15.89 11.22
CA VAL A 114 8.75 -16.30 9.89
C VAL A 114 8.06 -17.65 10.02
N ASP A 115 6.73 -17.65 9.85
CA ASP A 115 5.91 -18.87 9.91
C ASP A 115 5.99 -19.66 8.59
N HIS A 116 6.07 -18.95 7.45
CA HIS A 116 6.14 -19.54 6.12
C HIS A 116 6.76 -18.56 5.11
N ILE A 117 7.34 -19.10 4.04
CA ILE A 117 7.88 -18.34 2.91
C ILE A 117 7.26 -18.90 1.64
N HIS A 118 6.65 -18.03 0.84
CA HIS A 118 6.08 -18.37 -0.46
C HIS A 118 6.74 -17.54 -1.55
N GLU A 119 7.44 -18.19 -2.47
CA GLU A 119 8.04 -17.55 -3.64
C GLU A 119 7.01 -17.50 -4.77
N MET A 120 6.74 -16.30 -5.28
CA MET A 120 5.77 -16.15 -6.36
C MET A 120 6.32 -16.81 -7.64
N PRO A 121 5.55 -17.73 -8.28
CA PRO A 121 6.00 -18.33 -9.52
C PRO A 121 6.14 -17.27 -10.60
N ALA A 122 7.14 -17.40 -11.46
CA ALA A 122 7.35 -16.51 -12.61
C ALA A 122 7.20 -17.29 -13.92
N LEU A 123 6.68 -16.63 -14.95
CA LEU A 123 6.62 -17.20 -16.30
C LEU A 123 8.01 -17.17 -16.94
N GLU A 124 8.66 -18.33 -17.05
CA GLU A 124 10.01 -18.45 -17.64
C GLU A 124 10.08 -17.95 -19.10
N THR A 125 8.99 -18.06 -19.85
CA THR A 125 8.91 -17.69 -21.27
C THR A 125 8.41 -16.26 -21.49
N TRP A 126 8.45 -15.41 -20.47
CA TRP A 126 7.89 -14.05 -20.53
C TRP A 126 8.42 -13.21 -21.70
N GLN A 127 9.72 -13.33 -22.06
CA GLN A 127 10.29 -12.57 -23.19
C GLN A 127 9.60 -12.89 -24.52
N ARG A 128 9.06 -14.11 -24.65
CA ARG A 128 8.34 -14.57 -25.84
C ARG A 128 6.84 -14.28 -25.73
N ASP A 129 6.26 -14.55 -24.56
CA ASP A 129 4.81 -14.60 -24.39
C ASP A 129 4.20 -13.25 -23.95
N LEU A 130 5.00 -12.37 -23.33
CA LEU A 130 4.61 -11.05 -22.83
C LEU A 130 5.42 -9.95 -23.54
N THR A 131 5.23 -9.82 -24.85
CA THR A 131 6.02 -8.90 -25.71
C THR A 131 5.86 -7.41 -25.38
N ALA A 132 4.91 -7.04 -24.50
CA ALA A 132 4.75 -5.68 -24.01
C ALA A 132 5.72 -5.33 -22.86
N LEU A 133 6.40 -6.33 -22.28
CA LEU A 133 7.38 -6.13 -21.21
C LEU A 133 8.77 -5.90 -21.80
N ASP A 134 9.33 -4.73 -21.51
CA ASP A 134 10.70 -4.38 -21.93
C ASP A 134 11.77 -4.91 -20.96
N THR A 135 11.39 -5.22 -19.73
CA THR A 135 12.28 -5.60 -18.62
C THR A 135 11.67 -6.74 -17.81
N GLN A 136 12.52 -7.59 -17.25
CA GLN A 136 12.06 -8.66 -16.36
C GLN A 136 11.37 -8.07 -15.13
N PRO A 137 10.14 -8.49 -14.81
CA PRO A 137 9.52 -8.14 -13.54
C PRO A 137 10.29 -8.69 -12.33
N PRO A 138 10.23 -8.03 -11.17
CA PRO A 138 11.02 -8.41 -10.00
C PRO A 138 10.66 -9.80 -9.48
N GLU A 139 11.61 -10.45 -8.80
CA GLU A 139 11.30 -11.62 -7.98
C GLU A 139 10.47 -11.15 -6.78
N VAL A 140 9.38 -11.83 -6.47
CA VAL A 140 8.54 -11.49 -5.31
C VAL A 140 8.51 -12.65 -4.34
N VAL A 141 8.89 -12.37 -3.10
CA VAL A 141 8.83 -13.34 -2.00
C VAL A 141 7.85 -12.84 -0.96
N CYS A 142 6.92 -13.71 -0.59
CA CYS A 142 5.90 -13.45 0.41
C CYS A 142 6.29 -14.14 1.72
N TYR A 143 6.59 -13.35 2.75
CA TYR A 143 6.91 -13.85 4.08
C TYR A 143 5.65 -13.78 4.96
N PHE A 144 5.20 -14.91 5.46
CA PHE A 144 4.17 -14.96 6.51
C PHE A 144 4.86 -14.71 7.84
N VAL A 145 4.69 -13.50 8.39
CA VAL A 145 5.47 -13.02 9.52
C VAL A 145 4.61 -12.57 10.69
N ARG A 146 5.14 -12.78 11.90
CA ARG A 146 4.62 -12.20 13.15
C ARG A 146 5.70 -11.37 13.82
N PRO A 147 5.42 -10.13 14.26
CA PRO A 147 6.38 -9.34 15.03
C PRO A 147 6.89 -10.13 16.23
N ARG A 148 8.21 -10.11 16.45
CA ARG A 148 8.81 -10.69 17.66
C ARG A 148 8.35 -9.89 18.88
N GLU A 149 7.85 -10.59 19.89
CA GLU A 149 7.28 -9.91 21.07
C GLU A 149 8.33 -9.06 21.78
N GLU A 150 9.58 -9.55 21.87
CA GLU A 150 10.69 -8.81 22.45
C GLU A 150 11.01 -7.50 21.69
N GLN A 151 10.84 -7.48 20.36
CA GLN A 151 11.09 -6.28 19.57
C GLN A 151 9.93 -5.29 19.68
N VAL A 152 8.71 -5.79 19.80
CA VAL A 152 7.55 -4.91 20.03
C VAL A 152 7.61 -4.31 21.44
N ASP A 153 8.01 -5.06 22.46
CA ASP A 153 8.18 -4.53 23.82
C ASP A 153 9.27 -3.45 23.86
N LEU A 154 10.40 -3.66 23.18
CA LEU A 154 11.45 -2.64 23.01
C LEU A 154 10.93 -1.42 22.27
N PHE A 155 10.19 -1.60 21.17
CA PHE A 155 9.60 -0.50 20.41
C PHE A 155 8.64 0.34 21.28
N ILE A 156 7.79 -0.31 22.08
CA ILE A 156 6.86 0.37 22.99
C ILE A 156 7.63 1.19 24.01
N PHE A 157 8.66 0.59 24.62
CA PHE A 157 9.46 1.24 25.65
C PHE A 157 10.30 2.41 25.11
N ASP A 158 11.06 2.18 24.03
CA ASP A 158 12.03 3.14 23.51
C ASP A 158 11.41 4.21 22.61
N SER A 159 10.42 3.86 21.80
CA SER A 159 9.94 4.72 20.71
C SER A 159 8.58 5.35 20.99
N LEU A 160 7.65 4.62 21.59
CA LEU A 160 6.34 5.18 21.95
C LEU A 160 6.38 5.92 23.30
N ASP A 161 7.23 5.47 24.24
CA ASP A 161 7.42 6.04 25.58
C ASP A 161 6.10 6.32 26.31
N VAL A 162 5.15 5.38 26.18
CA VAL A 162 3.84 5.44 26.83
C VAL A 162 3.45 4.09 27.40
N ALA A 163 2.71 4.10 28.51
CA ALA A 163 2.06 2.89 29.00
C ALA A 163 0.93 2.50 28.03
N ILE A 164 1.00 1.31 27.47
CA ILE A 164 0.00 0.80 26.52
C ILE A 164 -0.92 -0.18 27.24
N ASP A 165 -2.23 0.02 27.08
CA ASP A 165 -3.24 -0.93 27.54
C ASP A 165 -3.07 -2.26 26.78
N PRO A 166 -3.19 -3.44 27.43
CA PRO A 166 -3.12 -4.72 26.73
C PRO A 166 -4.04 -4.82 25.49
N ASN A 167 -5.20 -4.14 25.49
CA ASN A 167 -6.12 -4.09 24.36
C ASN A 167 -5.58 -3.31 23.16
N ASP A 168 -4.60 -2.44 23.37
CA ASP A 168 -3.98 -1.60 22.35
C ASP A 168 -2.69 -2.20 21.78
N ARG A 169 -2.27 -3.36 22.30
CA ARG A 169 -1.03 -4.01 21.91
C ARG A 169 -0.98 -4.37 20.43
N GLU A 170 -2.12 -4.69 19.82
CA GLU A 170 -2.20 -4.95 18.38
C GLU A 170 -1.93 -3.69 17.55
N ALA A 171 -2.39 -2.51 17.99
CA ALA A 171 -2.07 -1.26 17.31
C ALA A 171 -0.56 -0.93 17.38
N ALA A 172 0.10 -1.28 18.49
CA ALA A 172 1.56 -1.16 18.60
C ALA A 172 2.30 -2.13 17.66
N LYS A 173 1.80 -3.37 17.50
CA LYS A 173 2.34 -4.33 16.53
C LYS A 173 2.20 -3.82 15.09
N GLN A 174 1.03 -3.28 14.74
CA GLN A 174 0.82 -2.66 13.44
C GLN A 174 1.77 -1.49 13.23
N GLU A 175 1.93 -0.60 14.21
CA GLU A 175 2.86 0.52 14.07
C GLU A 175 4.32 0.07 13.95
N PHE A 176 4.72 -0.97 14.69
CA PHE A 176 6.02 -1.60 14.53
C PHE A 176 6.23 -2.12 13.09
N VAL A 177 5.27 -2.89 12.55
CA VAL A 177 5.33 -3.39 11.15
C VAL A 177 5.43 -2.24 10.15
N PHE A 178 4.64 -1.18 10.34
CA PHE A 178 4.67 0.01 9.49
C PHE A 178 6.07 0.65 9.49
N GLN A 179 6.66 0.88 10.66
CA GLN A 179 7.98 1.50 10.77
C GLN A 179 9.10 0.59 10.27
N THR A 180 9.05 -0.71 10.54
CA THR A 180 9.99 -1.68 9.97
C THR A 180 9.94 -1.68 8.44
N THR A 181 8.74 -1.57 7.87
CA THR A 181 8.54 -1.46 6.41
C THR A 181 9.14 -0.19 5.84
N HIS A 182 8.88 0.94 6.50
CA HIS A 182 9.44 2.22 6.08
C HIS A 182 10.98 2.17 6.12
N SER A 183 11.57 1.66 7.20
CA SER A 183 13.02 1.50 7.35
C SER A 183 13.64 0.60 6.28
N LEU A 184 13.02 -0.53 5.96
CA LEU A 184 13.47 -1.43 4.88
C LEU A 184 13.45 -0.70 3.53
N ASN A 185 12.35 -0.04 3.20
CA ASN A 185 12.23 0.71 1.95
C ASN A 185 13.22 1.87 1.89
N VAL A 186 13.49 2.55 3.00
CA VAL A 186 14.54 3.56 3.06
C VAL A 186 15.90 2.94 2.71
N GLU A 187 16.30 1.86 3.38
CA GLU A 187 17.64 1.28 3.22
C GLU A 187 17.88 0.64 1.84
N PHE A 188 16.89 -0.05 1.29
CA PHE A 188 17.03 -0.85 0.07
C PHE A 188 16.43 -0.23 -1.20
N TYR A 189 15.67 0.87 -1.07
CA TYR A 189 15.00 1.51 -2.20
C TYR A 189 15.15 3.04 -2.29
N ALA A 190 15.38 3.77 -1.21
CA ALA A 190 15.45 5.24 -1.28
C ALA A 190 16.86 5.80 -1.09
N LYS A 191 17.57 5.27 -0.10
CA LYS A 191 18.90 5.73 0.31
C LYS A 191 19.89 5.59 -0.85
N ASP A 192 20.66 6.65 -1.07
CA ASP A 192 21.67 6.76 -2.12
C ASP A 192 21.16 6.50 -3.57
N GLY A 193 19.83 6.60 -3.78
CA GLY A 193 19.21 6.32 -5.07
C GLY A 193 19.22 4.84 -5.48
N ARG A 194 19.37 3.93 -4.51
CA ARG A 194 19.31 2.47 -4.70
C ARG A 194 17.95 2.04 -5.22
N THR A 195 17.87 0.86 -5.83
CA THR A 195 16.59 0.25 -6.24
C THR A 195 16.71 -1.27 -6.18
N ASP A 196 17.08 -1.79 -5.01
CA ASP A 196 17.48 -3.19 -4.87
C ASP A 196 16.29 -4.06 -4.45
N ALA A 197 15.55 -3.60 -3.45
CA ALA A 197 14.35 -4.27 -2.96
C ALA A 197 13.39 -3.29 -2.26
N PHE A 198 12.09 -3.59 -2.29
CA PHE A 198 11.08 -2.83 -1.56
C PHE A 198 9.85 -3.68 -1.24
N VAL A 199 9.11 -3.27 -0.22
CA VAL A 199 7.87 -3.92 0.22
C VAL A 199 6.71 -3.47 -0.66
N LEU A 200 6.04 -4.43 -1.31
CA LEU A 200 4.85 -4.22 -2.13
C LEU A 200 3.59 -4.03 -1.27
N SER A 201 3.45 -4.87 -0.24
CA SER A 201 2.33 -4.84 0.70
C SER A 201 2.71 -5.44 2.06
N HIS A 202 2.07 -4.92 3.11
CA HIS A 202 2.17 -5.43 4.47
C HIS A 202 0.78 -5.52 5.13
N GLY A 203 0.20 -6.71 5.14
CA GLY A 203 -1.14 -6.87 5.69
C GLY A 203 -1.51 -8.32 5.83
N ARG A 204 -2.62 -8.59 6.49
CA ARG A 204 -3.16 -9.94 6.63
C ARG A 204 -4.12 -10.22 5.50
N ASP A 205 -4.04 -11.44 4.97
CA ASP A 205 -4.96 -11.91 3.93
C ASP A 205 -5.08 -10.98 2.70
N MET A 206 -3.95 -10.39 2.31
CA MET A 206 -3.87 -9.51 1.15
C MET A 206 -2.49 -9.53 0.49
N LEU A 207 -2.45 -9.34 -0.83
CA LEU A 207 -1.22 -9.32 -1.62
C LEU A 207 -1.29 -8.25 -2.70
N ILE A 208 -0.21 -7.48 -2.89
CA ILE A 208 -0.03 -6.59 -4.03
C ILE A 208 1.11 -7.10 -4.91
N LEU A 209 0.89 -7.12 -6.23
CA LEU A 209 1.92 -7.44 -7.23
C LEU A 209 1.93 -6.37 -8.31
N LYS A 210 3.14 -5.97 -8.72
CA LYS A 210 3.35 -4.86 -9.67
C LYS A 210 4.51 -5.14 -10.60
N ILE A 211 4.42 -4.59 -11.80
CA ILE A 211 5.45 -4.65 -12.83
C ILE A 211 5.51 -3.34 -13.62
N VAL A 212 6.58 -3.14 -14.40
CA VAL A 212 6.58 -2.14 -15.48
C VAL A 212 5.96 -2.79 -16.71
N GLY A 213 4.67 -2.56 -16.91
CA GLY A 213 3.85 -3.23 -17.91
C GLY A 213 2.37 -2.92 -17.70
N TYR A 214 1.50 -3.83 -18.11
CA TYR A 214 0.06 -3.74 -17.84
C TYR A 214 -0.37 -4.71 -16.73
N ALA A 215 -1.50 -4.43 -16.06
CA ALA A 215 -2.03 -5.26 -14.98
C ALA A 215 -2.30 -6.72 -15.37
N GLU A 216 -2.82 -7.02 -16.56
CA GLU A 216 -3.00 -8.42 -16.97
C GLU A 216 -1.68 -9.15 -17.24
N ASP A 217 -0.60 -8.43 -17.57
CA ASP A 217 0.73 -9.03 -17.67
C ASP A 217 1.23 -9.47 -16.28
N VAL A 218 0.78 -8.82 -15.19
CA VAL A 218 1.04 -9.25 -13.81
C VAL A 218 0.39 -10.60 -13.53
N ILE A 219 -0.88 -10.75 -13.94
CA ILE A 219 -1.63 -12.01 -13.78
C ILE A 219 -0.93 -13.14 -14.53
N ARG A 220 -0.51 -12.90 -15.78
CA ARG A 220 0.19 -13.90 -16.60
C ARG A 220 1.59 -14.21 -16.09
N TYR A 221 2.36 -13.18 -15.73
CA TYR A 221 3.74 -13.34 -15.31
C TYR A 221 3.83 -14.10 -13.98
N TYR A 222 3.01 -13.73 -12.99
CA TYR A 222 2.97 -14.40 -11.69
C TYR A 222 2.02 -15.60 -11.62
N ARG A 223 1.52 -16.07 -12.77
CA ARG A 223 0.66 -17.26 -12.91
C ARG A 223 -0.59 -17.25 -12.01
N LEU A 224 -1.28 -16.11 -11.97
CA LEU A 224 -2.42 -15.85 -11.09
C LEU A 224 -3.78 -16.21 -11.72
N GLU A 225 -3.81 -16.80 -12.91
CA GLU A 225 -5.04 -17.09 -13.64
C GLU A 225 -6.03 -17.93 -12.83
N ASP A 226 -5.51 -18.87 -12.04
CA ASP A 226 -6.27 -19.77 -11.18
C ASP A 226 -6.18 -19.40 -9.69
N THR A 227 -5.36 -18.40 -9.33
CA THR A 227 -5.35 -17.83 -7.97
C THR A 227 -6.69 -17.17 -7.70
N THR A 228 -7.31 -17.48 -6.57
CA THR A 228 -8.63 -16.98 -6.19
C THR A 228 -8.55 -15.99 -5.05
N ALA A 229 -9.35 -14.93 -5.13
CA ALA A 229 -9.55 -13.98 -4.05
C ALA A 229 -10.98 -13.43 -4.03
N HIS A 230 -11.42 -12.90 -2.89
CA HIS A 230 -12.76 -12.29 -2.75
C HIS A 230 -12.82 -10.88 -3.34
N VAL A 231 -11.74 -10.12 -3.22
CA VAL A 231 -11.63 -8.79 -3.79
C VAL A 231 -10.40 -8.72 -4.67
N TRP A 232 -10.58 -8.14 -5.85
CA TRP A 232 -9.51 -7.81 -6.77
C TRP A 232 -9.55 -6.34 -7.13
N ILE A 233 -8.39 -5.71 -7.17
CA ILE A 233 -8.19 -4.44 -7.85
C ILE A 233 -7.09 -4.57 -8.88
N GLY A 234 -7.23 -3.89 -10.00
CA GLY A 234 -6.23 -3.84 -11.05
C GLY A 234 -6.08 -2.42 -11.58
N HIS A 235 -4.86 -2.07 -11.97
CA HIS A 235 -4.55 -0.71 -12.39
C HIS A 235 -3.53 -0.67 -13.54
N HIS A 236 -3.86 0.11 -14.56
CA HIS A 236 -2.96 0.52 -15.63
C HIS A 236 -2.55 1.97 -15.44
N ARG A 237 -1.29 2.21 -15.11
CA ARG A 237 -0.76 3.55 -14.90
C ARG A 237 -0.43 4.21 -16.23
N TYR A 238 -0.82 5.47 -16.31
CA TYR A 238 -0.31 6.43 -17.27
C TYR A 238 0.50 7.46 -16.47
N PRO A 239 1.84 7.42 -16.47
CA PRO A 239 2.65 8.34 -15.68
C PRO A 239 2.38 9.80 -16.06
N THR A 240 1.87 10.58 -15.11
CA THR A 240 1.76 12.05 -15.23
C THR A 240 3.06 12.76 -14.87
N ARG A 241 3.93 12.10 -14.09
CA ARG A 241 5.25 12.59 -13.67
C ARG A 241 6.36 11.53 -13.77
N GLY A 242 7.36 11.81 -14.61
CA GLY A 242 8.60 11.06 -14.81
C GLY A 242 8.44 9.70 -15.47
N ARG A 243 9.53 9.20 -16.09
CA ARG A 243 9.59 7.81 -16.58
C ARG A 243 9.51 6.86 -15.38
N VAL A 244 8.53 5.98 -15.37
CA VAL A 244 8.57 4.80 -14.49
C VAL A 244 9.56 3.82 -15.11
N THR A 245 10.78 3.84 -14.62
CA THR A 245 11.80 2.84 -14.95
C THR A 245 11.79 1.68 -13.95
N HIS A 246 10.91 1.72 -12.95
CA HIS A 246 10.92 0.83 -11.81
C HIS A 246 9.49 0.58 -11.26
N PRO A 247 9.10 -0.67 -10.92
CA PRO A 247 7.74 -1.04 -10.50
C PRO A 247 7.23 -0.37 -9.21
N GLY A 248 8.13 0.15 -8.36
CA GLY A 248 7.78 0.85 -7.12
C GLY A 248 6.79 2.02 -7.30
N GLY A 249 6.86 2.74 -8.43
CA GLY A 249 5.92 3.80 -8.77
C GLY A 249 4.61 3.34 -9.43
N ALA A 250 4.43 2.03 -9.66
CA ALA A 250 3.18 1.47 -10.18
C ALA A 250 2.15 1.29 -9.06
N HIS A 251 0.85 1.32 -9.41
CA HIS A 251 -0.24 1.08 -8.47
C HIS A 251 -0.67 -0.39 -8.57
N PRO A 252 -1.36 -0.96 -7.56
CA PRO A 252 -1.89 -0.40 -6.30
C PRO A 252 -0.83 -0.02 -5.26
N PHE A 253 -1.08 0.86 -4.30
CA PHE A 253 -0.15 1.16 -3.20
C PHE A 253 -0.64 0.55 -1.87
N GLY A 254 0.29 -0.05 -1.12
CA GLY A 254 0.03 -0.78 0.13
C GLY A 254 0.76 -0.22 1.33
N GLN A 255 1.00 1.09 1.37
CA GLN A 255 1.64 1.78 2.51
C GLN A 255 0.72 1.84 3.73
N GLY A 256 -0.58 1.60 3.57
CA GLY A 256 -1.48 1.38 4.69
C GLY A 256 -1.60 -0.10 5.02
N ILE A 257 -1.57 -0.42 6.31
CA ILE A 257 -1.69 -1.80 6.77
C ILE A 257 -3.06 -2.37 6.41
N ASP A 258 -3.04 -3.62 5.93
CA ASP A 258 -4.21 -4.41 5.53
C ASP A 258 -5.02 -3.81 4.35
N CYS A 259 -4.46 -2.87 3.59
CA CYS A 259 -5.15 -2.26 2.46
C CYS A 259 -4.26 -2.06 1.23
N ALA A 260 -4.92 -2.02 0.08
CA ALA A 260 -4.34 -1.68 -1.20
C ALA A 260 -5.19 -0.59 -1.86
N LEU A 261 -4.56 0.54 -2.22
CA LEU A 261 -5.22 1.70 -2.79
C LEU A 261 -4.77 1.91 -4.23
N VAL A 262 -5.71 2.07 -5.15
CA VAL A 262 -5.46 2.59 -6.50
C VAL A 262 -6.08 3.97 -6.61
N HIS A 263 -5.40 4.86 -7.32
CA HIS A 263 -5.86 6.20 -7.60
C HIS A 263 -5.87 6.44 -9.10
N ASN A 264 -6.89 7.14 -9.57
CA ASN A 264 -6.96 7.66 -10.92
C ASN A 264 -7.22 9.15 -10.85
N GLY A 265 -6.29 9.92 -11.40
CA GLY A 265 -6.30 11.36 -11.26
C GLY A 265 -4.91 11.92 -11.11
N ASP A 266 -4.85 13.18 -10.71
CA ASP A 266 -3.61 13.88 -10.37
C ASP A 266 -3.94 14.89 -9.25
N PHE A 267 -3.26 14.80 -8.11
CA PHE A 267 -3.49 15.76 -7.03
C PHE A 267 -2.93 17.13 -7.40
N SER A 268 -3.81 18.11 -7.56
CA SER A 268 -3.41 19.52 -7.79
C SER A 268 -2.63 20.08 -6.60
N ASN A 269 -2.88 19.56 -5.40
CA ASN A 269 -2.30 19.98 -4.14
C ASN A 269 -1.27 18.98 -3.56
N TYR A 270 -0.64 18.12 -4.38
CA TYR A 270 0.31 17.09 -3.95
C TYR A 270 1.32 17.55 -2.89
N VAL A 271 1.97 18.70 -3.09
CA VAL A 271 2.99 19.23 -2.16
C VAL A 271 2.38 19.55 -0.79
N ALA A 272 1.17 20.12 -0.76
CA ALA A 272 0.49 20.45 0.49
C ALA A 272 0.13 19.19 1.28
N VAL A 273 -0.40 18.16 0.61
CA VAL A 273 -0.73 16.87 1.25
C VAL A 273 0.54 16.16 1.74
N LYS A 274 1.61 16.18 0.94
CA LYS A 274 2.92 15.66 1.35
C LYS A 274 3.44 16.35 2.60
N ASP A 275 3.41 17.68 2.64
CA ASP A 275 3.89 18.45 3.80
C ASP A 275 3.01 18.22 5.05
N TYR A 276 1.70 18.07 4.86
CA TYR A 276 0.75 17.67 5.90
C TYR A 276 1.11 16.31 6.54
N LEU A 277 1.48 15.33 5.72
CA LEU A 277 1.94 14.01 6.18
C LEU A 277 3.33 14.08 6.83
N ALA A 278 4.25 14.87 6.28
CA ALA A 278 5.60 15.03 6.83
C ALA A 278 5.57 15.61 8.26
N GLN A 279 4.65 16.56 8.55
CA GLN A 279 4.42 17.08 9.91
C GLN A 279 3.99 15.97 10.90
N ARG A 280 3.48 14.86 10.38
CA ARG A 280 3.02 13.66 11.10
C ARG A 280 4.02 12.50 11.00
N GLY A 281 5.22 12.75 10.51
CA GLY A 281 6.28 11.75 10.39
C GLY A 281 6.02 10.69 9.32
N MET A 282 5.16 10.98 8.32
CA MET A 282 4.92 10.09 7.20
C MET A 282 5.55 10.69 5.95
N GLU A 283 6.71 10.18 5.55
CA GLU A 283 7.43 10.64 4.37
C GLU A 283 7.27 9.64 3.21
N PRO A 284 6.70 10.06 2.06
CA PRO A 284 6.59 9.18 0.89
C PRO A 284 7.96 8.93 0.24
N LEU A 285 8.17 7.72 -0.27
CA LEU A 285 9.42 7.26 -0.90
C LEU A 285 9.29 7.02 -2.42
N PHE A 286 8.08 6.79 -2.92
CA PHE A 286 7.80 6.49 -4.33
C PHE A 286 7.39 7.72 -5.14
N PHE A 287 7.21 8.87 -4.48
CA PHE A 287 6.95 10.18 -5.11
C PHE A 287 5.74 10.16 -6.06
N THR A 288 4.66 9.55 -5.60
CA THR A 288 3.36 9.57 -6.28
C THR A 288 2.31 10.15 -5.36
N ASP A 289 1.34 10.84 -5.94
CA ASP A 289 0.13 11.27 -5.23
C ASP A 289 -0.65 10.09 -4.64
N THR A 290 -0.57 8.92 -5.26
CA THR A 290 -1.28 7.72 -4.86
C THR A 290 -0.69 7.13 -3.58
N GLU A 291 0.63 7.13 -3.44
CA GLU A 291 1.31 6.79 -2.18
C GLU A 291 0.89 7.76 -1.07
N VAL A 292 0.86 9.06 -1.37
CA VAL A 292 0.40 10.09 -0.43
C VAL A 292 -1.05 9.85 0.00
N GLY A 293 -1.94 9.49 -0.93
CA GLY A 293 -3.32 9.10 -0.63
C GLY A 293 -3.40 7.85 0.26
N ALA A 294 -2.59 6.82 -0.01
CA ALA A 294 -2.52 5.61 0.81
C ALA A 294 -2.03 5.89 2.25
N LEU A 295 -1.02 6.75 2.41
CA LEU A 295 -0.53 7.20 3.72
C LEU A 295 -1.57 8.03 4.47
N ALA A 296 -2.29 8.92 3.79
CA ALA A 296 -3.36 9.70 4.40
C ALA A 296 -4.53 8.82 4.88
N PHE A 297 -4.90 7.81 4.09
CA PHE A 297 -5.89 6.81 4.49
C PHE A 297 -5.45 6.03 5.74
N ASP A 298 -4.21 5.54 5.79
CA ASP A 298 -3.67 4.84 6.97
C ASP A 298 -3.65 5.73 8.21
N LEU A 299 -3.18 6.97 8.06
CA LEU A 299 -3.13 7.95 9.14
C LEU A 299 -4.53 8.16 9.76
N HIS A 300 -5.52 8.49 8.94
CA HIS A 300 -6.85 8.82 9.46
C HIS A 300 -7.56 7.58 10.03
N ARG A 301 -7.40 6.41 9.39
CA ARG A 301 -8.03 5.17 9.85
C ARG A 301 -7.36 4.60 11.10
N ARG A 302 -6.06 4.33 11.04
CA ARG A 302 -5.35 3.53 12.03
C ARG A 302 -4.75 4.37 13.15
N VAL A 303 -4.20 5.54 12.82
CA VAL A 303 -3.54 6.40 13.81
C VAL A 303 -4.55 7.27 14.54
N TYR A 304 -5.47 7.90 13.82
CA TYR A 304 -6.54 8.70 14.45
C TYR A 304 -7.77 7.89 14.83
N GLY A 305 -7.85 6.62 14.41
CA GLY A 305 -8.93 5.73 14.81
C GLY A 305 -10.30 6.15 14.27
N TYR A 306 -10.34 6.93 13.18
CA TYR A 306 -11.59 7.40 12.61
C TYR A 306 -12.41 6.23 12.05
N LYS A 307 -13.73 6.30 12.25
CA LYS A 307 -14.67 5.44 11.55
C LYS A 307 -14.57 5.71 10.05
N MET A 308 -14.90 4.72 9.22
CA MET A 308 -14.78 4.83 7.77
C MET A 308 -15.47 6.07 7.19
N GLU A 309 -16.66 6.42 7.67
CA GLU A 309 -17.36 7.65 7.27
C GLU A 309 -16.53 8.91 7.50
N HIS A 310 -15.86 9.03 8.65
CA HIS A 310 -15.01 10.17 8.99
C HIS A 310 -13.68 10.14 8.23
N VAL A 311 -13.16 8.95 7.90
CA VAL A 311 -12.02 8.81 6.99
C VAL A 311 -12.39 9.33 5.61
N ILE A 312 -13.56 8.96 5.09
CA ILE A 312 -14.07 9.47 3.81
C ILE A 312 -14.20 10.99 3.88
N GLU A 313 -14.86 11.54 4.90
CA GLU A 313 -15.02 12.99 5.05
C GLU A 313 -13.68 13.74 5.17
N SER A 314 -12.68 13.15 5.80
CA SER A 314 -11.35 13.76 5.91
C SER A 314 -10.55 13.78 4.61
N LEU A 315 -10.88 12.89 3.66
CA LEU A 315 -10.22 12.79 2.35
C LEU A 315 -11.04 13.48 1.25
N ALA A 316 -12.35 13.27 1.24
CA ALA A 316 -13.35 13.88 0.36
C ALA A 316 -14.31 14.74 1.18
N PRO A 317 -13.91 15.97 1.56
CA PRO A 317 -14.73 16.83 2.40
C PRO A 317 -16.04 17.21 1.70
N THR A 318 -17.17 17.01 2.39
CA THR A 318 -18.49 17.40 1.89
C THR A 318 -18.57 18.93 1.79
N SER A 319 -18.87 19.46 0.60
CA SER A 319 -18.80 20.90 0.34
C SER A 319 -20.18 21.56 0.14
N GLU A 320 -20.18 22.89 0.25
CA GLU A 320 -21.27 23.77 -0.19
C GLU A 320 -22.68 23.33 0.23
N LEU A 321 -23.56 23.10 -0.75
CA LEU A 321 -24.96 22.79 -0.55
C LEU A 321 -25.15 21.43 0.12
N ASP A 322 -24.32 20.44 -0.24
CA ASP A 322 -24.40 19.10 0.32
C ASP A 322 -24.13 19.14 1.83
N TYR A 323 -23.16 19.96 2.26
CA TYR A 323 -22.88 20.17 3.67
C TYR A 323 -24.06 20.81 4.42
N VAL A 324 -24.67 21.85 3.85
CA VAL A 324 -25.81 22.55 4.48
C VAL A 324 -27.03 21.64 4.64
N MET A 325 -27.18 20.64 3.76
CA MET A 325 -28.27 19.67 3.81
C MET A 325 -28.04 18.54 4.82
N LEU A 326 -26.86 18.45 5.44
CA LEU A 326 -26.58 17.45 6.46
C LEU A 326 -27.38 17.74 7.75
N PRO A 327 -27.74 16.70 8.51
CA PRO A 327 -28.18 16.84 9.89
C PRO A 327 -27.18 17.64 10.76
N GLU A 328 -27.67 18.42 11.73
CA GLU A 328 -26.83 19.30 12.57
C GLU A 328 -25.71 18.56 13.31
N ASP A 329 -25.97 17.33 13.77
CA ASP A 329 -24.98 16.48 14.43
C ASP A 329 -23.84 16.07 13.50
N LYS A 330 -24.14 15.83 12.21
CA LYS A 330 -23.10 15.58 11.21
C LYS A 330 -22.33 16.85 10.86
N GLN A 331 -23.00 18.00 10.74
CA GLN A 331 -22.33 19.27 10.48
C GLN A 331 -21.28 19.58 11.55
N GLU A 332 -21.59 19.38 12.82
CA GLU A 332 -20.64 19.61 13.92
C GLU A 332 -19.36 18.78 13.75
N VAL A 333 -19.51 17.47 13.52
CA VAL A 333 -18.40 16.52 13.36
C VAL A 333 -17.61 16.82 12.08
N TYR A 334 -18.30 17.03 10.96
CA TYR A 334 -17.67 17.26 9.67
C TYR A 334 -16.92 18.59 9.66
N SER A 335 -17.48 19.64 10.28
CA SER A 335 -16.77 20.92 10.42
C SER A 335 -15.46 20.77 11.19
N ALA A 336 -15.44 19.96 12.25
CA ALA A 336 -14.22 19.70 13.02
C ALA A 336 -13.19 18.96 12.16
N ILE A 337 -13.60 17.89 11.46
CA ILE A 337 -12.73 17.13 10.56
C ILE A 337 -12.16 18.03 9.46
N GLN A 338 -13.01 18.77 8.75
CA GLN A 338 -12.57 19.65 7.67
C GLN A 338 -11.57 20.70 8.16
N ARG A 339 -11.84 21.38 9.29
CA ARG A 339 -10.92 22.38 9.86
C ARG A 339 -9.54 21.80 10.19
N THR A 340 -9.47 20.53 10.57
CA THR A 340 -8.22 19.86 10.93
C THR A 340 -7.48 19.28 9.73
N HIS A 341 -8.22 18.76 8.74
CA HIS A 341 -7.66 17.90 7.68
C HIS A 341 -7.65 18.52 6.29
N ILE A 342 -8.25 19.71 6.06
CA ILE A 342 -8.41 20.27 4.71
C ILE A 342 -7.10 20.39 3.91
N HIS A 343 -5.97 20.67 4.58
CA HIS A 343 -4.66 20.75 3.93
C HIS A 343 -4.06 19.38 3.56
N GLY A 344 -4.57 18.31 4.17
CA GLY A 344 -4.24 16.92 3.87
C GLY A 344 -5.28 16.21 3.00
N SER A 345 -6.39 16.86 2.65
CA SER A 345 -7.42 16.31 1.75
C SER A 345 -6.95 16.43 0.29
N PRO A 346 -7.03 15.36 -0.52
CA PRO A 346 -6.77 15.45 -1.95
C PRO A 346 -7.65 16.47 -2.68
N ASP A 347 -7.03 17.24 -3.59
CA ASP A 347 -7.72 18.20 -4.47
C ASP A 347 -7.35 17.97 -5.95
N GLY A 348 -8.18 18.47 -6.87
CA GLY A 348 -8.09 18.18 -8.30
C GLY A 348 -8.94 16.96 -8.71
N PRO A 349 -8.78 16.46 -9.95
CA PRO A 349 -9.47 15.25 -10.38
C PRO A 349 -8.83 14.03 -9.70
N TRP A 350 -9.59 13.33 -8.86
CA TRP A 350 -9.14 12.09 -8.24
C TRP A 350 -10.32 11.15 -7.96
N PHE A 351 -10.05 9.84 -7.98
CA PHE A 351 -10.88 8.84 -7.31
C PHE A 351 -9.99 7.74 -6.74
N PHE A 352 -10.42 7.11 -5.65
CA PHE A 352 -9.75 5.94 -5.07
C PHE A 352 -10.60 4.69 -5.23
N ILE A 353 -9.94 3.55 -5.41
CA ILE A 353 -10.52 2.26 -5.07
C ILE A 353 -9.60 1.59 -4.05
N ILE A 354 -10.16 1.14 -2.94
CA ILE A 354 -9.43 0.56 -1.82
C ILE A 354 -9.93 -0.87 -1.60
N ALA A 355 -9.05 -1.84 -1.78
CA ALA A 355 -9.28 -3.20 -1.33
C ALA A 355 -8.71 -3.34 0.08
N GLN A 356 -9.47 -3.94 1.00
CA GLN A 356 -9.05 -4.05 2.39
C GLN A 356 -9.49 -5.34 3.06
N SER A 357 -8.56 -5.89 3.84
CA SER A 357 -8.80 -6.97 4.80
C SER A 357 -9.08 -6.37 6.18
N GLU A 358 -10.17 -6.77 6.81
CA GLU A 358 -10.51 -6.39 8.18
C GLU A 358 -11.03 -7.60 8.94
N GLY A 359 -10.10 -8.40 9.47
CA GLY A 359 -10.42 -9.68 10.08
C GLY A 359 -11.10 -10.61 9.07
N PRO A 360 -12.35 -11.07 9.31
CA PRO A 360 -13.07 -11.92 8.38
C PRO A 360 -13.76 -11.17 7.23
N ILE A 361 -13.69 -9.83 7.20
CA ILE A 361 -14.38 -8.99 6.22
C ILE A 361 -13.39 -8.55 5.14
N HIS A 362 -13.73 -8.83 3.88
CA HIS A 362 -13.04 -8.33 2.70
C HIS A 362 -13.91 -7.26 2.05
N ARG A 363 -13.39 -6.04 1.92
CA ARG A 363 -14.15 -4.91 1.37
C ARG A 363 -13.47 -4.26 0.18
N LEU A 364 -14.31 -3.78 -0.73
CA LEU A 364 -13.94 -2.88 -1.81
C LEU A 364 -14.66 -1.55 -1.57
N ILE A 365 -13.90 -0.48 -1.38
CA ILE A 365 -14.39 0.88 -1.17
C ILE A 365 -14.04 1.67 -2.42
N GLY A 366 -14.96 2.48 -2.94
CA GLY A 366 -14.77 3.28 -4.15
C GLY A 366 -15.44 4.64 -4.05
#